data_AF-F4P561-F1
#
_entry.id   AF-F4P561-F1
#
_cell.length_a   1.000
_cell.length_b   1.000
_cell.length_c   1.000
_cell.angle_alpha   90.00
_cell.angle_beta   90.00
_cell.angle_gamma   90.00
#
_symmetry.space_group_name_H-M   'P 1'
#
loop_
_entity.id
_entity.type
_entity.pdbx_description
1 polymer ?
#
loop_
_entity_poly.entity_id
_entity_poly.type
_entity_poly.pdbx_seq_one_letter_code
_entity_poly.pdbx_strand_id
1 'polypeptide(L)'
;MNTYQAVDQKKEDFRKYLERNGIIDALTKVLVGLYEEPEKPDSPVDYIKQFLSGPSDTDTEALRHENEELRRRVDELQSRLDEMSATDTRLGSQST
;
A
#
# COMPACT_ATOMS: atom_id res chain seq x y z
N MET A 1 -35.21 -12.34 -26.09
CA MET A 1 -35.30 -11.23 -25.12
C MET A 1 -34.54 -11.64 -23.85
N ASN A 2 -33.20 -11.67 -23.84
CA ASN A 2 -32.44 -12.15 -22.66
C ASN A 2 -31.00 -11.61 -22.56
N THR A 3 -30.48 -10.99 -23.64
CA THR A 3 -29.13 -10.43 -23.67
C THR A 3 -29.05 -9.05 -23.01
N TYR A 4 -30.09 -8.22 -23.17
CA TYR A 4 -30.15 -6.89 -22.56
C TYR A 4 -30.15 -6.94 -21.03
N GLN A 5 -30.97 -7.80 -20.42
CA GLN A 5 -31.00 -7.98 -18.96
C GLN A 5 -29.66 -8.47 -18.38
N ALA A 6 -28.95 -9.36 -19.09
CA ALA A 6 -27.64 -9.83 -18.67
C ALA A 6 -26.55 -8.75 -18.76
N VAL A 7 -26.66 -7.82 -19.72
CA VAL A 7 -25.75 -6.66 -19.84
C VAL A 7 -26.03 -5.65 -18.73
N ASP A 8 -27.30 -5.39 -18.42
CA ASP A 8 -27.68 -4.47 -17.35
C ASP A 8 -27.27 -4.98 -15.96
N GLN A 9 -27.41 -6.29 -15.71
CA GLN A 9 -26.94 -6.90 -14.47
C GLN A 9 -25.43 -6.74 -14.29
N LYS A 10 -24.63 -7.02 -15.32
CA LYS A 10 -23.16 -6.84 -15.26
C LYS A 10 -22.77 -5.38 -15.00
N LYS A 11 -23.48 -4.42 -15.58
CA LYS A 11 -23.27 -2.99 -15.34
C LYS A 11 -23.63 -2.58 -13.91
N GLU A 12 -24.67 -3.17 -13.35
CA GLU A 12 -25.07 -2.92 -11.96
C GLU A 12 -24.07 -3.52 -10.98
N ASP A 13 -23.63 -4.75 -11.20
CA ASP A 13 -22.63 -5.42 -10.36
C ASP A 13 -21.30 -4.65 -10.38
N PHE A 14 -20.89 -4.13 -11.53
CA PHE A 14 -19.71 -3.29 -11.64
C PHE A 14 -19.87 -1.96 -10.90
N ARG A 15 -21.04 -1.31 -10.99
CA ARG A 15 -21.33 -0.09 -10.20
C ARG A 15 -21.26 -0.35 -8.70
N LYS A 16 -21.89 -1.42 -8.22
CA LYS A 16 -21.82 -1.85 -6.81
C LYS A 16 -20.39 -2.17 -6.38
N TYR A 17 -19.60 -2.79 -7.25
CA TYR A 17 -18.19 -3.03 -7.00
C TYR A 17 -17.43 -1.70 -6.80
N LEU A 18 -17.58 -0.73 -7.70
CA LEU A 18 -16.92 0.57 -7.57
C LEU A 18 -17.34 1.30 -6.29
N GLU A 19 -18.63 1.26 -5.96
CA GLU A 19 -19.18 1.88 -4.75
C GLU A 19 -18.66 1.20 -3.48
N ARG A 20 -18.70 -0.14 -3.41
CA ARG A 20 -18.22 -0.91 -2.25
C ARG A 20 -16.74 -0.70 -1.97
N ASN A 21 -15.93 -0.48 -3.02
CA ASN A 21 -14.50 -0.23 -2.87
C ASN A 21 -14.17 1.28 -2.72
N GLY A 22 -15.18 2.16 -2.60
CA GLY A 22 -14.97 3.60 -2.37
C GLY A 22 -14.43 4.36 -3.59
N ILE A 23 -14.36 3.74 -4.77
CA ILE A 23 -13.83 4.37 -5.99
C ILE A 23 -14.71 5.55 -6.42
N ILE A 24 -16.03 5.42 -6.27
CA ILE A 24 -16.97 6.49 -6.60
C ILE A 24 -16.76 7.71 -5.68
N ASP A 25 -16.55 7.49 -4.38
CA ASP A 25 -16.31 8.56 -3.42
C ASP A 25 -14.98 9.27 -3.69
N ALA A 26 -13.92 8.51 -3.98
CA ALA A 26 -12.61 9.07 -4.35
C ALA A 26 -12.69 9.94 -5.62
N LEU A 27 -13.32 9.43 -6.69
CA LEU A 27 -13.53 10.20 -7.92
C LEU A 27 -14.39 11.45 -7.68
N THR A 28 -15.42 11.34 -6.84
CA THR A 28 -16.28 12.48 -6.48
C THR A 28 -15.48 13.57 -5.78
N LYS A 29 -14.61 13.21 -4.83
CA LYS A 29 -13.74 14.17 -4.14
C LYS A 29 -12.78 14.90 -5.08
N VAL A 30 -12.18 14.20 -6.04
CA VAL A 30 -11.31 14.82 -7.06
C VAL A 30 -12.08 15.85 -7.88
N LEU A 31 -13.30 15.51 -8.30
CA LEU A 31 -14.14 16.40 -9.10
C LEU A 31 -14.66 17.60 -8.31
N VAL A 32 -14.98 17.41 -7.03
CA VAL A 32 -15.35 18.51 -6.12
C VAL A 32 -14.16 19.45 -5.91
N GLY A 33 -12.96 18.91 -5.66
CA GLY A 33 -11.75 19.73 -5.53
C GLY A 33 -11.49 20.56 -6.78
N LEU A 34 -11.58 19.95 -7.97
CA LEU A 34 -11.46 20.67 -9.24
C LEU A 34 -12.54 21.74 -9.45
N TYR A 35 -13.75 21.52 -8.92
CA TYR A 35 -14.84 22.50 -9.00
C TYR A 35 -14.64 23.68 -8.04
N GLU A 36 -14.06 23.43 -6.86
CA GLU A 36 -13.79 24.41 -5.82
C GLU A 36 -12.52 25.24 -6.07
N GLU A 37 -11.63 24.80 -6.97
CA GLU A 37 -10.43 25.56 -7.35
C GLU A 37 -10.79 26.98 -7.84
N PRO A 38 -10.30 28.04 -7.18
CA PRO A 38 -10.61 29.42 -7.54
C PRO A 38 -10.01 29.80 -8.90
N GLU A 39 -8.86 29.22 -9.25
CA GLU A 39 -8.23 29.33 -10.57
C GLU A 39 -8.25 27.94 -11.22
N LYS A 40 -9.07 27.78 -12.27
CA LYS A 40 -9.14 26.51 -12.97
C LYS A 40 -7.80 26.21 -13.64
N PRO A 41 -7.23 25.01 -13.42
CA PRO A 41 -5.97 24.65 -14.06
C PRO A 41 -6.12 24.63 -15.58
N ASP A 42 -5.10 25.11 -16.29
CA ASP A 42 -5.04 25.09 -17.77
C ASP A 42 -5.17 23.66 -18.33
N SER A 43 -4.77 22.65 -17.55
CA SER A 43 -4.94 21.23 -17.87
C SER A 43 -5.70 20.51 -16.75
N PRO A 44 -7.05 20.43 -16.84
CA PRO A 44 -7.86 19.67 -15.89
C PRO A 44 -7.52 18.17 -15.86
N VAL A 45 -7.05 17.64 -16.99
CA VAL A 45 -6.65 16.23 -17.10
C VAL A 45 -5.41 15.96 -16.25
N ASP A 46 -4.45 16.88 -16.24
CA ASP A 46 -3.23 16.69 -15.45
C ASP A 46 -3.48 16.92 -13.96
N TYR A 47 -4.40 17.82 -13.59
CA TYR A 47 -4.90 17.96 -12.21
C TYR A 47 -5.48 16.63 -11.69
N ILE A 48 -6.38 16.01 -12.46
CA ILE A 48 -6.99 14.73 -12.09
C ILE A 48 -5.93 13.63 -11.97
N LYS A 49 -4.98 13.55 -12.90
CA LYS A 49 -3.87 12.59 -12.82
C LYS A 49 -3.05 12.78 -11.56
N GLN A 50 -2.69 14.01 -11.22
CA GLN A 50 -1.90 14.31 -10.02
C GLN A 50 -2.66 13.94 -8.74
N PHE A 51 -3.96 14.25 -8.68
CA PHE A 51 -4.80 13.97 -7.51
C PHE A 51 -5.06 12.45 -7.33
N LEU A 52 -5.24 11.71 -8.44
CA LEU A 52 -5.35 10.25 -8.43
C LEU A 52 -4.00 9.55 -8.24
N SER A 53 -2.90 10.23 -8.55
CA SER A 53 -1.52 9.78 -8.28
C SER A 53 -1.02 10.27 -6.91
N GLY A 54 -1.91 10.71 -6.01
CA GLY A 54 -1.60 11.10 -4.63
C GLY A 54 -0.69 10.08 -3.94
N PRO A 55 0.07 10.51 -2.91
CA PRO A 55 1.29 9.84 -2.44
C PRO A 55 1.01 8.37 -2.36
N SER A 56 1.70 7.59 -3.19
CA SER A 56 1.54 6.15 -3.29
C SER A 56 1.23 5.59 -1.91
N ASP A 57 0.01 5.08 -1.71
CA ASP A 57 -0.52 4.62 -0.41
C ASP A 57 0.28 3.44 0.17
N THR A 58 1.29 3.00 -0.57
CA THR A 58 2.47 2.34 -0.03
C THR A 58 3.51 3.42 0.21
N ASP A 59 3.63 3.86 1.46
CA ASP A 59 4.73 4.69 1.96
C ASP A 59 6.03 3.90 1.79
N THR A 60 6.48 3.78 0.53
CA THR A 60 7.54 2.85 0.10
C THR A 60 8.85 3.21 0.77
N GLU A 61 9.02 4.47 1.16
CA GLU A 61 10.12 4.92 2.00
C GLU A 61 9.99 4.42 3.44
N ALA A 62 8.82 4.54 4.08
CA ALA A 62 8.58 3.98 5.40
C ALA A 62 8.72 2.45 5.43
N LEU A 63 8.18 1.76 4.42
CA LEU A 63 8.32 0.30 4.26
C LEU A 63 9.77 -0.11 3.99
N ARG A 64 10.55 0.67 3.24
CA ARG A 64 11.99 0.44 3.04
C ARG A 64 12.76 0.62 4.35
N HIS A 65 12.49 1.69 5.09
CA HIS A 65 13.12 1.96 6.37
C HIS A 65 12.81 0.86 7.40
N GLU A 66 11.56 0.41 7.47
CA GLU A 66 11.15 -0.70 8.34
C GLU A 66 11.84 -2.02 7.91
N ASN A 67 11.98 -2.28 6.61
CA ASN A 67 12.69 -3.46 6.12
C ASN A 67 14.18 -3.44 6.50
N GLU A 68 14.83 -2.28 6.41
CA GLU A 68 16.22 -2.10 6.83
C GLU A 68 16.40 -2.28 8.34
N GLU A 69 15.51 -1.71 9.16
CA GLU A 69 15.50 -1.91 10.61
C GLU A 69 15.32 -3.38 10.99
N LEU A 70 14.37 -4.07 10.36
CA LEU A 70 14.11 -5.49 10.61
C LEU A 70 15.30 -6.35 10.21
N ARG A 71 15.94 -6.08 9.06
CA ARG A 71 17.16 -6.77 8.65
C ARG A 71 18.30 -6.59 9.65
N ARG A 72 18.53 -5.37 10.14
CA ARG A 72 19.55 -5.12 11.19
C ARG A 72 19.26 -5.89 12.47
N ARG A 73 18.01 -5.94 12.92
CA ARG A 73 17.61 -6.71 14.11
C ARG A 73 17.82 -8.21 13.92
N VAL A 74 17.52 -8.73 12.73
CA VAL A 74 17.78 -10.14 12.39
C VAL A 74 19.28 -10.43 12.46
N ASP A 75 20.12 -9.59 11.85
CA ASP A 75 21.57 -9.78 11.89
C ASP A 75 22.14 -9.70 13.32
N GLU A 76 21.67 -8.75 14.14
CA GLU A 76 22.08 -8.63 15.54
C GLU A 76 21.67 -9.86 16.35
N LEU A 77 20.42 -10.30 16.23
CA LEU A 77 19.92 -11.47 16.94
C LEU A 77 20.64 -12.75 16.50
N GLN A 78 20.95 -12.87 15.20
CA GLN A 78 21.72 -13.99 14.68
C GLN A 78 23.14 -14.00 15.25
N SER A 79 23.82 -12.85 15.29
CA SER A 79 25.16 -12.73 15.87
C SER A 79 25.17 -13.09 17.36
N ARG A 80 24.13 -12.68 18.12
CA ARG A 80 23.99 -13.04 19.53
C ARG A 80 23.71 -14.53 19.75
N LEU A 81 22.96 -15.16 18.85
CA LEU A 81 22.74 -16.61 18.85
C LEU A 81 24.04 -17.37 18.58
N ASP A 82 24.82 -16.91 17.61
CA ASP A 82 26.10 -17.51 17.25
C ASP A 82 27.12 -17.35 18.41
N GLU A 83 27.17 -16.18 19.05
CA GLU A 83 28.01 -15.96 20.23
C GLU A 83 27.60 -16.85 21.41
N MET A 84 26.29 -16.93 21.69
CA MET A 84 25.79 -17.71 22.83
C MET A 84 26.00 -19.22 22.61
N SER A 85 25.75 -19.72 21.39
CA SER A 85 26.03 -21.12 21.03
C SER A 85 27.52 -21.45 21.07
N ALA A 86 28.39 -20.51 20.67
CA ALA A 86 29.84 -20.67 20.79
C ALA A 86 30.29 -20.72 22.26
N THR A 87 29.69 -19.90 23.14
CA THR A 87 29.97 -19.97 24.58
C THR A 87 29.47 -21.25 25.23
N ASP A 88 28.30 -21.75 24.82
CA ASP A 88 27.70 -22.98 25.34
C ASP A 88 28.54 -24.22 24.95
N THR A 89 29.01 -24.25 23.70
CA THR A 89 29.95 -25.28 23.21
C THR A 89 31.27 -25.26 23.99
N ARG A 90 31.78 -24.06 24.31
CA ARG A 90 33.03 -23.90 25.07
C ARG A 90 32.88 -24.34 26.53
N LEU A 91 31.75 -24.04 27.17
CA LEU A 91 31.45 -24.47 28.55
C LEU A 91 31.24 -25.99 28.66
N GLY A 92 30.61 -26.61 27.67
CA GLY A 92 30.48 -28.07 27.58
C GLY A 92 31.84 -28.77 27.47
N SER A 93 32.80 -28.19 26.75
CA SER A 93 34.15 -28.76 26.58
C SER A 93 35.08 -28.61 27.80
N GLN A 94 34.79 -27.70 28.74
CA GLN A 94 35.58 -27.52 29.96
C GLN A 94 35.08 -28.33 31.17
N SER A 95 33.91 -28.98 31.05
CA SER A 95 33.28 -29.74 32.14
C SER A 95 33.41 -31.27 31.99
N THR A 96 34.15 -31.75 30.99
CA THR A 96 34.44 -33.18 30.77
C THR A 96 35.95 -33.41 30.82
#